data_AF-A0A165YWV1-F1
#
_entry.id   AF-A0A165YWV1-F1
#
_cell.length_a   1.000
_cell.length_b   1.000
_cell.length_c   1.000
_cell.angle_alpha   90.00
_cell.angle_beta   90.00
_cell.angle_gamma   90.00
#
_symmetry.space_group_name_H-M   'P 1'
#
loop_
_entity.id
_entity.type
_entity.pdbx_description
1 polymer ?
#
loop_
_entity_poly.entity_id
_entity_poly.type
_entity_poly.pdbx_seq_one_letter_code
_entity_poly.pdbx_strand_id
1 'polypeptide(L)'
;MQGEWPGGKPQFLPDDVPPPATFEEADCLMGLARTARDIQETAKRLAKQRAHECKLRAHMYEMQAKKAESRLGEAELDIGRTSLAVRRSGCFAYPSPAVAMARYGNASTAAAALDEISLYI
;
A
#
# COMPACT_ATOMS: atom_id res chain seq x y z
N MET A 1 47.07 13.08 -33.21
CA MET A 1 46.26 12.03 -33.84
C MET A 1 45.05 11.79 -32.95
N GLN A 2 43.83 12.11 -33.41
CA GLN A 2 42.62 11.70 -32.69
C GLN A 2 42.48 10.20 -32.86
N GLY A 3 42.58 9.43 -31.77
CA GLY A 3 42.41 7.99 -31.80
C GLY A 3 40.96 7.64 -32.14
N GLU A 4 40.75 6.63 -32.97
CA GLU A 4 39.42 6.05 -33.16
C GLU A 4 39.12 5.08 -32.01
N TRP A 5 37.85 4.96 -31.63
CA TRP A 5 37.44 4.01 -30.60
C TRP A 5 37.68 2.57 -31.09
N PRO A 6 38.47 1.76 -30.38
CA PRO A 6 38.63 0.36 -30.75
C PRO A 6 37.27 -0.35 -30.61
N GLY A 7 36.66 -0.73 -31.73
CA GLY A 7 35.34 -1.38 -31.78
C GLY A 7 34.12 -0.45 -31.76
N GLY A 8 34.33 0.87 -31.88
CA GLY A 8 33.26 1.88 -31.91
C GLY A 8 32.90 2.43 -30.52
N LYS A 9 32.39 3.67 -30.50
CA LYS A 9 32.03 4.35 -29.25
C LYS A 9 30.79 3.70 -28.62
N PRO A 10 30.84 3.30 -27.34
CA PRO A 10 29.67 2.80 -26.65
C PRO A 10 28.55 3.85 -26.56
N GLN A 11 27.32 3.47 -26.92
CA GLN A 11 26.15 4.39 -26.98
C GLN A 11 25.75 5.01 -25.64
N PHE A 12 26.21 4.46 -24.51
CA PHE A 12 25.90 5.00 -23.18
C PHE A 12 26.86 6.12 -22.76
N LEU A 13 27.97 6.33 -23.47
CA LEU A 13 28.92 7.40 -23.18
C LEU A 13 28.46 8.69 -23.89
N PRO A 14 28.48 9.85 -23.20
CA PRO A 14 28.21 11.16 -23.82
C PRO A 14 29.12 11.41 -25.03
N ASP A 15 28.62 12.13 -26.03
CA ASP A 15 29.35 12.41 -27.28
C ASP A 15 30.70 13.10 -27.06
N ASP A 16 30.86 13.82 -25.95
CA ASP A 16 32.07 14.57 -25.59
C ASP A 16 33.19 13.70 -24.99
N VAL A 17 32.92 12.43 -24.66
CA VAL A 17 33.94 11.54 -24.06
C VAL A 17 34.96 11.10 -25.12
N PRO A 18 36.27 11.41 -24.93
CA PRO A 18 37.33 10.98 -25.83
C PRO A 18 37.60 9.47 -25.69
N PRO A 19 38.21 8.83 -26.70
CA PRO A 19 38.63 7.44 -26.60
C PRO A 19 39.68 7.25 -25.51
N PRO A 20 39.67 6.08 -24.82
CA PRO A 20 40.62 5.80 -23.75
C PRO A 20 42.05 5.82 -24.28
N ALA A 21 42.94 6.49 -23.57
CA ALA A 21 44.35 6.59 -23.92
C ALA A 21 45.14 5.36 -23.45
N THR A 22 44.63 4.64 -22.44
CA THR A 22 45.28 3.45 -21.85
C THR A 22 44.32 2.26 -21.74
N PHE A 23 44.90 1.07 -21.61
CA PHE A 23 44.14 -0.16 -21.37
C PHE A 23 43.36 -0.10 -20.04
N GLU A 24 43.96 0.49 -19.00
CA GLU A 24 43.33 0.65 -17.69
C GLU A 24 42.09 1.56 -17.75
N GLU A 25 42.15 2.64 -18.52
CA GLU A 25 41.00 3.51 -18.78
C GLU A 25 39.89 2.76 -19.54
N ALA A 26 40.26 1.97 -20.54
CA ALA A 26 39.29 1.15 -21.29
C ALA A 26 38.60 0.12 -20.37
N ASP A 27 39.36 -0.57 -19.52
CA ASP A 27 38.83 -1.53 -18.54
C ASP A 27 37.92 -0.85 -17.51
N CYS A 28 38.29 0.35 -17.04
CA CYS A 28 37.47 1.14 -16.13
C CYS A 28 36.14 1.54 -16.77
N LEU A 29 36.15 2.04 -18.01
CA LEU A 29 34.94 2.40 -18.76
C LEU A 29 34.03 1.18 -19.00
N MET A 30 34.61 0.03 -19.31
CA MET A 30 33.86 -1.22 -19.46
C MET A 30 33.26 -1.69 -18.13
N GLY A 31 33.98 -1.52 -17.02
CA GLY A 31 33.47 -1.74 -15.66
C GLY A 31 32.26 -0.87 -15.37
N LEU A 32 32.36 0.44 -15.65
CA LEU A 32 31.26 1.40 -15.48
C LEU A 32 30.06 1.07 -16.36
N ALA A 33 30.28 0.59 -17.59
CA ALA A 33 29.22 0.15 -18.48
C ALA A 33 28.39 -1.00 -17.89
N ARG A 34 29.10 -1.99 -17.33
CA ARG A 34 28.49 -3.18 -16.70
C ARG A 34 27.71 -2.77 -15.46
N THR A 35 28.29 -1.96 -14.59
CA THR A 35 27.60 -1.50 -13.38
C THR A 35 26.37 -0.66 -13.71
N ALA A 36 26.43 0.22 -14.72
CA ALA A 36 25.27 0.98 -15.19
C ALA A 36 24.14 0.07 -15.68
N ARG A 37 24.48 -0.99 -16.43
CA ARG A 37 23.51 -2.00 -16.87
C ARG A 37 22.88 -2.74 -15.68
N ASP A 38 23.69 -3.16 -14.71
CA ASP A 38 23.21 -3.85 -13.51
C ASP A 38 22.29 -2.96 -12.67
N ILE A 39 22.60 -1.66 -12.55
CA ILE A 39 21.73 -0.67 -11.89
C ILE A 39 20.39 -0.56 -12.63
N GLN A 40 20.39 -0.52 -13.96
CA GLN A 40 19.15 -0.48 -14.73
C GLN A 40 18.33 -1.77 -14.58
N GLU A 41 18.97 -2.94 -14.56
CA GLU A 41 18.29 -4.21 -14.37
C GLU A 41 17.70 -4.35 -12.96
N THR A 42 18.44 -3.93 -11.93
CA THR A 42 17.95 -3.91 -10.55
C THR A 42 16.80 -2.92 -10.37
N ALA A 43 16.86 -1.74 -10.98
CA ALA A 43 15.75 -0.79 -10.98
C ALA A 43 14.48 -1.37 -11.64
N LYS A 44 14.62 -2.08 -12.77
CA LYS A 44 13.50 -2.79 -13.42
C LYS A 44 12.91 -3.88 -12.51
N ARG A 45 13.75 -4.64 -11.81
CA ARG A 45 13.28 -5.67 -10.85
C ARG A 45 12.54 -5.04 -9.67
N LEU A 46 13.07 -3.94 -9.12
CA LEU A 46 12.42 -3.20 -8.03
C LEU A 46 11.04 -2.66 -8.46
N ALA A 47 10.93 -2.12 -9.66
CA ALA A 47 9.64 -1.65 -10.20
C ALA A 47 8.61 -2.81 -10.31
N LYS A 48 9.03 -3.99 -10.77
CA LYS A 48 8.18 -5.19 -10.80
C LYS A 48 7.75 -5.63 -9.41
N GLN A 49 8.66 -5.62 -8.44
CA GLN A 49 8.34 -5.97 -7.05
C GLN A 49 7.33 -5.00 -6.43
N ARG A 50 7.51 -3.68 -6.64
CA ARG A 50 6.56 -2.67 -6.17
C ARG A 50 5.17 -2.86 -6.80
N ALA A 51 5.11 -3.13 -8.10
CA ALA A 51 3.84 -3.42 -8.77
C ALA A 51 3.15 -4.68 -8.20
N HIS A 52 3.92 -5.70 -7.83
CA HIS A 52 3.40 -6.90 -7.18
C HIS A 52 2.89 -6.61 -5.76
N GLU A 53 3.64 -5.85 -4.96
CA GLU A 53 3.24 -5.43 -3.61
C GLU A 53 1.93 -4.64 -3.64
N CYS A 54 1.79 -3.69 -4.58
CA CYS A 54 0.55 -2.94 -4.76
C CYS A 54 -0.65 -3.86 -5.04
N LYS A 55 -0.48 -4.89 -5.88
CA LYS A 55 -1.54 -5.87 -6.15
C LYS A 55 -1.92 -6.69 -4.92
N LEU A 56 -0.93 -7.16 -4.17
CA LEU A 56 -1.16 -7.90 -2.93
C LEU A 56 -1.89 -7.04 -1.90
N ARG A 57 -1.48 -5.77 -1.74
CA ARG A 57 -2.13 -4.83 -0.82
C ARG A 57 -3.58 -4.54 -1.24
N ALA A 58 -3.85 -4.39 -2.53
CA ALA A 58 -5.22 -4.23 -3.03
C ALA A 58 -6.09 -5.45 -2.71
N HIS A 59 -5.59 -6.66 -2.93
CA HIS A 59 -6.31 -7.90 -2.59
C HIS A 59 -6.56 -8.04 -1.08
N MET A 60 -5.59 -7.65 -0.25
CA MET A 60 -5.77 -7.62 1.20
C MET A 60 -6.90 -6.67 1.62
N TYR A 61 -6.95 -5.45 1.07
CA TYR A 61 -8.04 -4.51 1.35
C TYR A 61 -9.39 -5.02 0.86
N GLU A 62 -9.44 -5.69 -0.30
CA GLU A 62 -10.67 -6.31 -0.78
C GLU A 62 -11.17 -7.40 0.19
N MET A 63 -10.28 -8.24 0.71
CA MET A 63 -10.65 -9.25 1.72
C MET A 63 -11.12 -8.61 3.03
N GLN A 64 -10.45 -7.54 3.49
CA GLN A 64 -10.87 -6.79 4.67
C GLN A 64 -12.25 -6.16 4.48
N ALA A 65 -12.52 -5.58 3.31
CA ALA A 65 -13.83 -5.02 2.98
C ALA A 65 -14.92 -6.09 2.99
N LYS A 66 -14.70 -7.25 2.35
CA LYS A 66 -15.65 -8.38 2.38
C LYS A 66 -15.90 -8.89 3.80
N LYS A 67 -14.85 -8.97 4.63
CA LYS A 67 -15.00 -9.37 6.04
C LYS A 67 -15.81 -8.34 6.82
N ALA A 68 -15.59 -7.04 6.60
CA ALA A 68 -16.36 -5.99 7.22
C ALA A 68 -17.83 -6.03 6.79
N GLU A 69 -18.10 -6.24 5.50
CA GLU A 69 -19.46 -6.38 4.96
C GLU A 69 -20.20 -7.56 5.60
N SER A 70 -19.54 -8.73 5.72
CA SER A 70 -20.12 -9.90 6.41
C SER A 70 -20.47 -9.59 7.87
N ARG A 71 -19.57 -8.91 8.60
CA ARG A 71 -19.79 -8.53 10.00
C ARG A 71 -20.93 -7.51 10.14
N LEU A 72 -21.05 -6.58 9.21
CA LEU A 72 -22.16 -5.63 9.16
C LEU A 72 -23.48 -6.36 8.94
N GLY A 73 -23.55 -7.30 8.00
CA GLY A 73 -24.74 -8.12 7.76
C GLY A 73 -25.16 -8.92 8.99
N GLU A 74 -24.20 -9.53 9.71
CA GLU A 74 -24.48 -10.23 10.97
C GLU A 74 -25.01 -9.27 12.05
N ALA A 75 -24.37 -8.10 12.21
CA ALA A 75 -24.79 -7.10 13.18
C ALA A 75 -26.20 -6.55 12.87
N GLU A 76 -26.52 -6.32 11.59
CA GLU A 76 -27.86 -5.90 11.15
C GLU A 76 -28.93 -6.95 11.49
N LEU A 77 -28.63 -8.24 11.27
CA LEU A 77 -29.53 -9.34 11.64
C LEU A 77 -29.74 -9.41 13.15
N ASP A 78 -28.70 -9.25 13.94
CA ASP A 78 -28.79 -9.27 15.40
C ASP A 78 -29.54 -8.04 15.96
N ILE A 79 -29.34 -6.86 15.38
CA ILE A 79 -30.15 -5.66 15.68
C ILE A 79 -31.62 -5.92 15.31
N GLY A 80 -31.90 -6.52 14.15
CA GLY A 80 -33.25 -6.90 13.74
C GLY A 80 -33.91 -7.86 14.72
N ARG A 81 -33.19 -8.90 15.17
CA ARG A 81 -33.66 -9.88 16.17
C ARG A 81 -33.93 -9.25 17.52
N THR A 82 -33.00 -8.44 18.03
CA THR A 82 -33.17 -7.75 19.32
C THR A 82 -34.32 -6.75 19.26
N SER A 83 -34.43 -5.95 18.19
CA SER A 83 -35.56 -5.03 17.98
C SER A 83 -36.90 -5.77 17.94
N LEU A 84 -36.97 -6.91 17.25
CA LEU A 84 -38.17 -7.76 17.21
C LEU A 84 -38.52 -8.33 18.60
N ALA A 85 -37.52 -8.82 19.34
CA ALA A 85 -37.70 -9.37 20.69
C ALA A 85 -38.21 -8.29 21.66
N VAL A 86 -37.65 -7.07 21.61
CA VAL A 86 -38.09 -5.93 22.43
C VAL A 86 -39.51 -5.47 22.06
N ARG A 87 -39.88 -5.49 20.76
CA ARG A 87 -41.27 -5.21 20.35
C ARG A 87 -42.24 -6.27 20.87
N ARG A 88 -41.87 -7.55 20.77
CA ARG A 88 -42.73 -8.68 21.22
C ARG A 88 -42.88 -8.74 22.74
N SER A 89 -41.90 -8.28 23.51
CA SER A 89 -41.99 -8.25 24.97
C SER A 89 -42.84 -7.11 25.52
N GLY A 90 -43.32 -6.18 24.68
CA GLY A 90 -44.08 -5.01 25.13
C GLY A 90 -43.22 -3.94 25.81
N CYS A 91 -41.92 -4.15 25.97
CA CYS A 91 -40.97 -3.21 26.59
C CYS A 91 -40.47 -2.13 25.63
N PHE A 92 -41.23 -1.80 24.58
CA PHE A 92 -40.80 -0.85 23.55
C PHE A 92 -41.06 0.61 23.99
N ALA A 93 -40.35 1.04 25.02
CA ALA A 93 -40.14 2.46 25.26
C ALA A 93 -38.86 2.84 24.52
N TYR A 94 -38.97 3.49 23.35
CA TYR A 94 -37.81 4.20 22.81
C TYR A 94 -37.29 5.13 23.92
N PRO A 95 -36.00 5.08 24.27
CA PRO A 95 -35.45 6.08 25.17
C PRO A 95 -35.74 7.45 24.54
N SER A 96 -36.21 8.40 25.34
CA SER A 96 -36.46 9.74 24.82
C SER A 96 -35.18 10.27 24.17
N PRO A 97 -35.26 11.14 23.16
CA PRO A 97 -34.08 11.70 22.51
C PRO A 97 -33.04 12.26 23.50
N ALA A 98 -33.49 12.81 24.64
CA ALA A 98 -32.62 13.25 25.73
C ALA A 98 -31.84 12.10 26.39
N VAL A 99 -32.48 10.95 26.64
CA VAL A 99 -31.83 9.76 27.22
C VAL A 99 -30.88 9.09 26.22
N ALA A 100 -31.24 9.06 24.94
CA ALA A 100 -30.37 8.54 23.89
C ALA A 100 -29.11 9.38 23.70
N MET A 101 -29.25 10.72 23.67
CA MET A 101 -28.13 11.65 23.61
C MET A 101 -27.25 11.58 24.88
N ALA A 102 -27.84 11.40 26.06
CA ALA A 102 -27.06 11.26 27.30
C ALA A 102 -26.27 9.94 27.37
N ARG A 103 -26.80 8.83 26.81
CA ARG A 103 -26.12 7.52 26.81
C ARG A 103 -25.10 7.36 25.69
N TYR A 104 -25.41 7.86 24.50
CA TYR A 104 -24.65 7.56 23.28
C TYR A 104 -24.09 8.81 22.57
N GLY A 105 -24.49 10.01 23.01
CA GLY A 105 -24.08 11.28 22.39
C GLY A 105 -22.75 11.85 22.91
N ASN A 106 -22.11 11.21 23.88
CA ASN A 106 -20.79 11.65 24.33
C ASN A 106 -19.72 11.16 23.34
N ALA A 107 -19.09 12.09 22.63
CA ALA A 107 -17.98 11.82 21.70
C ALA A 107 -16.81 11.02 22.35
N SER A 108 -16.72 10.98 23.68
CA SER A 108 -15.70 10.20 24.40
C SER A 108 -15.92 8.68 24.35
N THR A 109 -17.16 8.18 24.21
CA THR A 109 -17.39 6.74 24.01
C THR A 109 -17.16 6.30 22.57
N ALA A 110 -17.37 7.20 21.60
CA ALA A 110 -16.98 6.96 20.21
C ALA A 110 -15.45 6.91 20.05
N ALA A 111 -14.70 7.75 20.78
CA ALA A 111 -13.24 7.71 20.82
C ALA A 111 -12.69 6.43 21.48
N ALA A 112 -13.29 5.98 22.58
CA ALA A 112 -12.89 4.73 23.25
C ALA A 112 -13.15 3.48 22.38
N ALA A 113 -14.24 3.46 21.62
CA ALA A 113 -14.54 2.39 20.68
C ALA A 113 -13.59 2.40 19.46
N LEU A 114 -13.04 3.55 19.08
CA LEU A 114 -12.03 3.68 18.02
C LEU A 114 -10.63 3.26 18.51
N ASP A 115 -10.28 3.53 19.77
CA ASP A 115 -9.01 3.11 20.36
C ASP A 115 -8.90 1.58 20.52
N GLU A 116 -10.00 0.89 20.88
CA GLU A 116 -10.04 -0.58 20.89
C GLU A 116 -9.86 -1.20 19.50
N ILE A 117 -10.32 -0.52 18.44
CA ILE A 117 -10.12 -0.99 17.07
C ILE A 117 -8.68 -0.76 16.61
N SER A 118 -8.02 0.31 17.09
CA SER A 118 -6.62 0.61 16.75
C SER A 118 -5.60 -0.32 17.43
N LEU A 119 -6.00 -1.08 18.45
CA LEU A 119 -5.17 -2.11 19.09
C LEU A 119 -5.14 -3.45 18.33
N TYR A 120 -5.99 -3.61 17.32
CA TYR A 120 -6.11 -4.82 16.50
C TYR A 120 -5.78 -4.61 15.00
N ILE A 121 -5.23 -3.44 14.65
CA ILE A 121 -4.65 -3.12 13.33
C ILE A 121 -3.14 -3.02 13.49
#